data_AF-A0A9Q9I8Z1-F1
#
_entry.id   AF-A0A9Q9I8Z1-F1
#
_cell.length_a   1.000
_cell.length_b   1.000
_cell.length_c   1.000
_cell.angle_alpha   90.00
_cell.angle_beta   90.00
_cell.angle_gamma   90.00
#
_symmetry.space_group_name_H-M   'P 1'
#
loop_
_entity.id
_entity.type
_entity.pdbx_description
1 polymer ?
#
loop_
_entity_poly.entity_id
_entity_poly.type
_entity_poly.pdbx_seq_one_letter_code
_entity_poly.pdbx_strand_id
1 'polypeptide(L)' 'MLDREPAFRPPRLRAGAPPQAYTPPALDNQTPWQELFRAHTGQMDSGSCLDFAVAYQDVAHTKGLPRDSH' A
#
# COMPACT_ATOMS: atom_id res chain seq x y z
N MET A 1 -15.62 -9.76 -55.33
CA MET A 1 -16.26 -9.99 -54.01
C MET A 1 -15.76 -11.35 -53.55
N LEU A 2 -14.67 -11.50 -52.80
CA LEU A 2 -14.07 -10.68 -51.76
C LEU A 2 -12.54 -10.90 -51.80
N ASP A 3 -11.76 -9.83 -51.91
CA ASP A 3 -10.32 -9.90 -51.59
C ASP A 3 -10.21 -10.10 -50.07
N ARG A 4 -9.59 -11.20 -49.66
CA ARG A 4 -9.26 -11.47 -48.26
C ARG A 4 -8.05 -10.62 -47.89
N GLU A 5 -8.28 -9.54 -47.16
CA GLU A 5 -7.24 -8.73 -46.53
C GLU A 5 -6.24 -9.63 -45.75
N PRO A 6 -4.91 -9.42 -45.89
CA PRO A 6 -3.94 -10.18 -45.14
C PRO A 6 -4.01 -9.81 -43.65
N ALA A 7 -4.19 -10.81 -42.80
CA ALA A 7 -4.23 -10.63 -41.35
C ALA A 7 -2.98 -9.87 -40.87
N PHE A 8 -3.18 -8.71 -40.24
CA PHE A 8 -2.12 -7.94 -39.59
C PHE A 8 -1.44 -8.82 -38.55
N ARG A 9 -0.20 -9.24 -38.84
CA ARG A 9 0.62 -10.00 -37.89
C ARG A 9 1.44 -9.00 -37.09
N PRO A 10 1.09 -8.72 -35.82
CA PRO A 10 1.85 -7.77 -35.04
C PRO A 10 3.30 -8.28 -34.89
N PRO A 11 4.29 -7.37 -34.87
CA PRO A 11 5.67 -7.74 -34.62
C PRO A 11 5.76 -8.45 -33.27
N ARG A 12 6.51 -9.56 -33.21
CA ARG A 12 6.84 -10.20 -31.95
C ARG A 12 7.65 -9.20 -31.13
N LEU A 13 7.04 -8.65 -30.08
CA LEU A 13 7.74 -7.81 -29.11
C LEU A 13 8.97 -8.59 -28.64
N ARG A 14 10.17 -8.01 -28.84
CA ARG A 14 11.37 -8.52 -28.17
C ARG A 14 11.07 -8.49 -26.68
N ALA A 15 11.36 -9.58 -25.98
CA ALA A 15 11.33 -9.58 -24.52
C ALA A 15 12.19 -8.39 -24.05
N GLY A 16 11.55 -7.41 -23.41
CA GLY A 16 12.25 -6.30 -22.77
C GLY A 16 13.15 -6.84 -21.66
N ALA A 17 14.21 -6.10 -21.34
CA ALA A 17 15.01 -6.40 -20.15
C ALA A 17 14.09 -6.50 -18.93
N PRO A 18 14.35 -7.44 -17.99
CA PRO A 18 13.52 -7.56 -16.79
C PRO A 18 13.48 -6.21 -16.07
N PRO A 19 12.33 -5.83 -15.48
CA PRO A 19 12.24 -4.60 -14.71
C PRO A 19 13.33 -4.62 -13.65
N GLN A 20 14.10 -3.54 -13.58
CA GLN A 20 15.13 -3.39 -12.57
C GLN A 20 14.44 -3.41 -11.20
N ALA A 21 14.85 -4.32 -10.33
CA ALA A 21 14.25 -4.44 -9.01
C ALA A 21 14.52 -3.16 -8.21
N TYR A 22 13.46 -2.56 -7.68
CA TYR A 22 13.58 -1.43 -6.76
C TYR A 22 14.11 -1.92 -5.42
N THR A 23 15.18 -1.30 -4.94
CA THR A 23 15.70 -1.50 -3.59
C THR A 23 15.35 -0.27 -2.75
N PRO A 24 14.51 -0.38 -1.71
CA PRO A 24 14.20 0.74 -0.85
C PRO A 24 15.45 1.20 -0.10
N PRO A 25 15.62 2.51 0.14
CA PRO A 25 16.73 3.02 0.93
C PRO A 25 16.59 2.56 2.39
N ALA A 26 17.72 2.43 3.09
CA ALA A 26 17.70 2.29 4.53
C ALA A 26 17.15 3.58 5.16
N LEU A 27 16.23 3.44 6.11
CA LEU A 27 15.63 4.56 6.84
C LEU A 27 16.18 4.61 8.25
N ASP A 28 16.68 5.77 8.65
CA ASP A 28 17.08 6.06 10.03
C ASP A 28 15.96 6.87 10.73
N ASN A 29 15.59 6.46 11.93
CA ASN A 29 14.52 7.07 12.72
C ASN A 29 15.12 8.00 13.76
N GLN A 30 14.94 9.31 13.60
CA GLN A 30 15.46 10.31 14.52
C GLN A 30 14.58 10.48 15.77
N THR A 31 13.33 10.05 15.71
CA THR A 31 12.41 10.13 16.85
C THR A 31 11.57 8.85 16.97
N PRO A 32 11.10 8.52 18.18
CA PRO A 32 10.18 7.39 18.37
C PRO A 32 8.90 7.53 17.54
N TRP A 33 8.45 8.77 17.29
CA TRP A 33 7.27 9.01 16.48
C TRP A 33 7.49 8.67 14.99
N GLN A 34 8.70 8.90 14.46
CA GLN A 34 9.03 8.50 13.09
C GLN A 34 9.01 6.98 12.93
N GLU A 35 9.54 6.25 13.91
CA GLU A 35 9.50 4.79 13.92
C GLU A 35 8.05 4.28 13.93
N LEU A 36 7.23 4.78 14.85
CA LEU A 36 5.82 4.41 14.95
C LEU A 36 5.05 4.72 13.66
N PHE A 37 5.26 5.91 13.08
CA PHE A 37 4.58 6.31 11.86
C PHE A 37 4.96 5.42 10.66
N ARG A 38 6.26 5.18 10.44
CA ARG A 38 6.75 4.37 9.31
C ARG A 38 6.35 2.90 9.42
N ALA A 39 6.25 2.38 10.63
CA ALA A 39 5.90 0.98 10.87
C ALA A 39 4.41 0.69 10.69
N HIS A 40 3.52 1.68 10.87
CA HIS A 40 2.09 1.42 11.03
C HIS A 40 1.16 2.22 10.10
N THR A 41 1.67 3.17 9.32
CA THR A 41 0.83 4.00 8.44
C THR A 41 0.64 3.35 7.06
N GLY A 42 -0.61 3.29 6.58
CA GLY A 42 -0.97 2.81 5.25
C GLY A 42 -0.64 3.77 4.10
N GLN A 43 -0.88 3.32 2.87
CA GLN A 43 -0.69 4.13 1.67
C GLN A 43 -1.74 5.25 1.55
N MET A 44 -1.52 6.20 0.64
CA MET A 44 -2.42 7.37 0.50
C MET A 44 -3.78 7.03 -0.11
N ASP A 45 -3.84 6.00 -0.95
CA ASP A 45 -5.10 5.47 -1.50
C ASP A 45 -5.98 4.83 -0.41
N SER A 46 -5.37 4.26 0.63
CA SER A 46 -6.06 3.75 1.82
C SER A 46 -6.27 4.80 2.92
N GLY A 47 -5.93 6.07 2.66
CA GLY A 47 -6.19 7.20 3.55
C GLY A 47 -5.05 7.56 4.52
N SER A 48 -3.88 6.91 4.43
CA SER A 48 -2.70 7.21 5.26
C SER A 48 -2.97 7.25 6.76
N CYS A 49 -3.89 6.40 7.23
CA CYS A 49 -4.15 6.19 8.64
C CYS A 49 -3.13 5.22 9.25
N LEU A 50 -3.06 5.16 10.59
CA LEU A 50 -2.47 4.02 11.29
C LEU A 50 -3.36 2.80 11.05
N ASP A 51 -2.86 1.78 10.35
CA ASP A 51 -3.67 0.67 9.83
C ASP A 51 -4.40 -0.08 10.93
N PHE A 52 -3.81 -0.23 12.12
CA PHE A 52 -4.47 -0.90 13.24
C PHE A 52 -5.58 -0.04 13.87
N ALA A 53 -5.50 1.29 13.76
CA ALA A 53 -6.41 2.20 14.46
C ALA A 53 -7.82 2.14 13.90
N VAL A 54 -8.00 1.79 12.62
CA VAL A 54 -9.32 1.74 11.98
C VAL A 54 -10.24 0.70 12.61
N ALA A 55 -9.68 -0.34 13.24
CA ALA A 55 -10.45 -1.39 13.94
C ALA A 55 -11.05 -0.92 15.29
N TYR A 56 -10.59 0.19 15.84
CA TYR A 56 -11.02 0.70 17.14
C TYR A 56 -12.13 1.73 16.94
N GLN A 57 -13.36 1.24 16.79
CA GLN A 57 -14.57 2.07 16.68
C GLN A 57 -15.46 1.88 17.91
N ASP A 58 -16.16 2.94 18.29
CA ASP A 58 -17.14 2.94 19.39
C ASP A 58 -16.62 2.26 20.68
N VAL A 59 -15.39 2.59 21.06
CA VAL A 59 -14.64 1.87 22.09
C VAL A 59 -15.33 1.85 23.46
N ALA A 60 -16.10 2.89 23.80
CA ALA A 60 -16.84 2.95 25.06
C ALA A 60 -17.90 1.85 25.17
N HIS A 61 -18.60 1.53 24.07
CA HIS A 61 -19.61 0.46 24.05
C HIS A 61 -19.01 -0.91 23.68
N THR A 62 -17.98 -0.95 22.83
CA THR A 62 -17.39 -2.22 22.35
C THR A 62 -16.31 -2.80 23.27
N LYS A 63 -15.62 -1.96 24.04
CA LYS A 63 -14.58 -2.36 25.01
C LYS A 63 -14.96 -2.04 26.46
N GLY A 64 -16.07 -1.33 26.66
CA GLY A 64 -16.54 -0.90 27.98
C GLY A 64 -15.90 0.40 28.44
N LEU A 65 -16.38 0.90 29.58
CA LEU A 65 -15.80 2.09 30.21
C LEU A 65 -14.39 1.79 30.72
N PRO A 66 -13.44 2.72 30.54
CA PRO A 66 -12.13 2.62 31.17
C PRO A 66 -12.25 2.48 32.69
N ARG A 67 -11.23 1.90 33.32
CA ARG A 67 -11.15 1.83 34.78
C ARG A 67 -11.22 3.22 35.40
N ASP A 68 -11.77 3.30 36.61
CA ASP A 68 -11.63 4.50 37.42
C ASP A 68 -10.14 4.81 37.62
N SER A 69 -9.78 6.08 37.43
CA SER A 69 -8.41 6.57 37.55
C SER A 69 -8.05 7.01 38.96
N HIS A 70 -9.04 7.29 39.83
CA HIS A 70 -8.83 7.80 41.19
C HIS A 70 -9.96 7.43 42.16
#